data_AF-A0A971W720-F1
#
_entry.id   AF-A0A971W720-F1
#
_cell.length_a   1.000
_cell.length_b   1.000
_cell.length_c   1.000
_cell.angle_alpha   90.00
_cell.angle_beta   90.00
_cell.angle_gamma   90.00
#
_symmetry.space_group_name_H-M   'P 1'
#
loop_
_entity.id
_entity.type
_entity.pdbx_description
1 polymer ?
#
loop_
_entity_poly.entity_id
_entity_poly.type
_entity_poly.pdbx_seq_one_letter_code
_entity_poly.pdbx_strand_id
1 'polypeptide(L)'
;MHFTRQIALRWILLLIGVGMLFFLPTREFLKTTFMLGVPFIFVLGYMVKQRRGSLPHLLALLLLVAIGCGYIAMLYTLPERIEVRRIVMEGSELQGQGRYEEAIERYRDLEALGRTEDMNKRIAQAEKEAQAAQLLSQAEQLYQAGQTEQALEILNRIDHGTRAGGKAARLKKEWGG
;
A
#
# COMPACT_ATOMS: atom_id res chain seq x y z
N MET A 1 7.49 -28.28 36.17
CA MET A 1 7.68 -28.21 34.69
C MET A 1 6.42 -27.81 33.90
N HIS A 2 5.18 -27.98 34.41
CA HIS A 2 3.97 -27.58 33.65
C HIS A 2 3.77 -26.06 33.50
N PHE A 3 4.13 -25.27 34.52
CA PHE A 3 3.97 -23.81 34.52
C PHE A 3 4.84 -23.13 33.44
N THR A 4 6.09 -23.56 33.30
CA THR A 4 7.03 -23.05 32.28
C THR A 4 6.60 -23.42 30.85
N ARG A 5 6.02 -24.62 30.65
CA ARG A 5 5.46 -25.04 29.36
C ARG A 5 4.25 -24.20 28.95
N GLN A 6 3.35 -23.88 29.88
CA GLN A 6 2.19 -23.04 29.57
C GLN A 6 2.59 -21.59 29.24
N ILE A 7 3.59 -21.04 29.92
CA ILE A 7 4.12 -19.71 29.62
C ILE A 7 4.79 -19.70 28.24
N ALA A 8 5.64 -20.69 27.95
CA ALA A 8 6.27 -20.81 26.63
C ALA A 8 5.23 -20.96 25.50
N LEU A 9 4.17 -21.76 25.72
CA LEU A 9 3.10 -21.92 24.73
C LEU A 9 2.37 -20.60 24.45
N ARG A 10 2.11 -19.79 25.49
CA ARG A 10 1.49 -18.47 25.35
C ARG A 10 2.37 -17.51 24.55
N TRP A 11 3.68 -17.51 24.79
CA TRP A 11 4.62 -16.68 24.02
C TRP A 11 4.73 -17.14 22.57
N ILE A 12 4.73 -18.45 22.31
CA ILE A 12 4.71 -18.99 20.95
C ILE A 12 3.42 -18.59 20.23
N LEU A 13 2.26 -18.74 20.88
CA LEU A 13 0.97 -18.31 20.32
C LEU A 13 0.93 -16.80 20.07
N LEU A 14 1.50 -16.00 20.96
CA LEU A 14 1.60 -14.56 20.79
C LEU A 14 2.51 -14.22 19.61
N LEU A 15 3.67 -14.86 19.48
CA LEU A 15 4.58 -14.68 18.35
C LEU A 15 3.95 -15.13 17.03
N ILE A 16 3.19 -16.22 17.01
CA ILE A 16 2.43 -16.66 15.84
C ILE A 16 1.36 -15.62 15.49
N GLY A 17 0.59 -15.14 16.48
CA GLY A 17 -0.42 -14.11 16.27
C GLY A 17 0.17 -12.81 15.74
N VAL A 18 1.31 -12.37 16.27
CA VAL A 18 2.06 -11.22 15.78
C VAL A 18 2.61 -11.48 14.38
N GLY A 19 3.15 -12.68 14.11
CA GLY A 19 3.62 -13.09 12.80
C GLY A 19 2.51 -13.05 11.73
N MET A 20 1.29 -13.47 12.09
CA MET A 20 0.13 -13.40 11.21
C MET A 20 -0.23 -11.97 10.80
N LEU A 21 0.15 -10.94 11.56
CA LEU A 21 -0.08 -9.53 11.18
C LEU A 21 0.74 -9.10 9.95
N PHE A 22 1.83 -9.81 9.65
CA PHE A 22 2.62 -9.59 8.44
C PHE A 22 1.99 -10.22 7.19
N PHE A 23 1.00 -11.10 7.36
CA PHE A 23 0.28 -11.71 6.25
C PHE A 23 -0.79 -10.76 5.70
N LEU A 24 -0.76 -10.50 4.38
CA LEU A 24 -1.64 -9.53 3.71
C LEU A 24 -3.14 -9.78 3.97
N PRO A 25 -3.67 -11.01 3.77
CA PRO A 25 -5.07 -11.31 4.08
C PRO A 25 -5.47 -10.99 5.52
N THR A 26 -4.64 -11.40 6.49
CA THR A 26 -4.92 -11.17 7.91
C THR A 26 -4.95 -9.68 8.24
N ARG A 27 -4.01 -8.91 7.68
CA ARG A 27 -3.96 -7.45 7.90
C ARG A 27 -5.19 -6.74 7.34
N GLU A 28 -5.61 -7.06 6.12
CA GLU A 28 -6.81 -6.44 5.52
C GLU A 28 -8.09 -6.86 6.25
N PHE A 29 -8.20 -8.13 6.66
CA PHE A 29 -9.31 -8.59 7.51
C PHE A 29 -9.37 -7.86 8.85
N LEU A 30 -8.22 -7.74 9.52
CA LEU A 30 -8.12 -7.12 10.84
C LEU A 30 -8.44 -5.63 10.77
N LYS A 31 -7.97 -4.93 9.73
CA LYS A 31 -8.29 -3.53 9.47
C LYS A 31 -9.81 -3.34 9.30
N THR A 32 -10.45 -4.14 8.46
CA THR A 32 -11.91 -4.10 8.25
C THR A 32 -12.67 -4.35 9.55
N THR A 33 -12.24 -5.38 10.30
CA THR A 33 -12.86 -5.77 11.57
C THR A 33 -12.72 -4.69 12.64
N PHE A 34 -11.57 -4.05 12.79
CA PHE A 34 -11.42 -2.95 13.75
C PHE A 34 -12.18 -1.70 13.33
N MET A 35 -12.14 -1.35 12.04
CA MET A 35 -12.79 -0.14 11.52
C MET A 35 -14.31 -0.15 11.75
N LEU A 36 -14.96 -1.31 11.68
CA LEU A 36 -16.40 -1.45 11.92
C LEU A 36 -16.73 -1.96 13.33
N GLY A 37 -15.85 -2.78 13.92
CA GLY A 37 -16.04 -3.36 15.25
C GLY A 37 -15.98 -2.34 16.37
N VAL A 38 -15.11 -1.33 16.29
CA VAL A 38 -15.06 -0.25 17.29
C VAL A 38 -16.39 0.53 17.30
N PRO A 39 -16.87 1.10 16.19
CA PRO A 39 -18.20 1.72 16.15
C PRO A 39 -19.32 0.80 16.61
N PHE A 40 -19.29 -0.48 16.20
CA PHE A 40 -20.30 -1.46 16.59
C PHE A 40 -20.42 -1.59 18.11
N ILE A 41 -19.29 -1.73 18.82
CA ILE A 41 -19.27 -1.86 20.28
C ILE A 41 -19.81 -0.58 20.95
N PHE A 42 -19.46 0.60 20.44
CA PHE A 42 -19.98 1.87 20.98
C PHE A 42 -21.49 2.00 20.80
N VAL A 43 -22.01 1.70 19.62
CA VAL A 43 -23.45 1.73 19.33
C VAL A 43 -24.19 0.67 20.16
N LEU A 44 -23.62 -0.52 20.32
CA LEU A 44 -24.19 -1.57 21.16
C LEU A 44 -24.22 -1.15 22.62
N GLY A 45 -23.13 -0.60 23.15
CA GLY A 45 -23.05 -0.09 24.52
C GLY A 45 -24.04 1.06 24.79
N TYR A 46 -24.27 1.92 23.78
CA TYR A 46 -25.33 2.93 23.84
C TYR A 46 -26.72 2.29 23.85
N MET A 47 -26.99 1.34 22.96
CA MET A 47 -28.30 0.67 22.82
C MET A 47 -28.72 -0.08 24.09
N VAL A 48 -27.78 -0.74 24.78
CA VAL A 48 -28.02 -1.49 26.03
C VAL A 48 -28.48 -0.58 27.17
N LYS A 49 -28.07 0.69 27.19
CA LYS A 49 -28.47 1.66 28.21
C LYS A 49 -29.88 2.22 28.01
N GLN A 50 -30.52 1.93 26.88
CA GLN A 50 -31.81 2.50 26.53
C GLN A 50 -32.98 1.58 26.82
N ARG A 51 -34.15 2.18 27.04
CA ARG A 51 -35.40 1.43 27.23
C ARG A 51 -35.74 0.71 25.92
N ARG A 52 -35.94 -0.60 26.00
CA ARG A 52 -36.35 -1.44 24.86
C ARG A 52 -37.65 -0.88 24.25
N GLY A 53 -37.68 -0.77 22.93
CA GLY A 53 -38.81 -0.22 22.17
C GLY A 53 -38.92 1.30 22.14
N SER A 54 -38.01 2.05 22.76
CA SER A 54 -37.95 3.51 22.61
C SER A 54 -37.41 3.92 21.23
N LEU A 55 -37.77 5.12 20.75
CA LEU A 55 -37.26 5.69 19.49
C LEU A 55 -35.72 5.63 19.37
N PRO A 56 -34.93 6.04 20.36
CA PRO A 56 -33.48 5.97 20.21
C PRO A 56 -32.96 4.52 20.22
N HIS A 57 -33.69 3.58 20.83
CA HIS A 57 -33.33 2.16 20.79
C HIS A 57 -33.55 1.57 19.40
N LEU A 58 -34.64 1.95 18.73
CA LEU A 58 -34.91 1.59 17.33
C LEU A 58 -33.86 2.18 16.38
N LEU A 59 -33.46 3.44 16.58
CA LEU A 59 -32.41 4.08 15.79
C LEU A 59 -31.05 3.38 15.98
N ALA A 60 -30.69 3.06 17.22
CA ALA A 60 -29.45 2.34 17.52
C ALA A 60 -29.45 0.93 16.92
N LEU A 61 -30.60 0.23 16.96
CA LEU A 61 -30.76 -1.07 16.32
C LEU A 61 -30.57 -0.98 14.81
N LEU A 62 -31.21 -0.01 14.15
CA LEU A 62 -31.05 0.22 12.71
C LEU A 62 -29.59 0.52 12.36
N LEU A 63 -28.92 1.35 13.17
CA LEU A 63 -27.50 1.66 13.00
C LEU A 63 -26.61 0.41 13.14
N LEU A 64 -26.88 -0.47 14.10
CA LEU A 64 -26.16 -1.76 14.22
C LEU A 64 -26.37 -2.64 13.00
N VAL A 65 -27.59 -2.71 12.47
CA VAL A 65 -27.88 -3.45 11.23
C VAL A 65 -27.11 -2.84 10.07
N ALA A 66 -27.09 -1.52 9.93
CA ALA A 66 -26.34 -0.84 8.89
C ALA A 66 -24.83 -1.12 8.98
N ILE A 67 -24.25 -1.07 10.18
CA ILE A 67 -22.84 -1.43 10.41
C ILE A 67 -22.58 -2.89 10.06
N GLY A 68 -23.47 -3.81 10.46
CA GLY A 68 -23.38 -5.24 10.15
C GLY A 68 -23.46 -5.52 8.64
N CYS A 69 -24.41 -4.91 7.93
CA CYS A 69 -24.51 -4.99 6.48
C CYS A 69 -23.25 -4.43 5.80
N GLY A 70 -22.74 -3.29 6.28
CA GLY A 70 -21.49 -2.71 5.80
C GLY A 70 -20.29 -3.64 6.00
N TYR A 71 -20.23 -4.36 7.12
CA TYR A 71 -19.19 -5.36 7.38
C TYR A 71 -19.25 -6.52 6.39
N ILE A 72 -20.43 -7.09 6.17
CA ILE A 72 -20.62 -8.18 5.20
C ILE A 72 -20.24 -7.72 3.79
N ALA A 73 -20.65 -6.51 3.38
CA ALA A 73 -20.29 -5.95 2.08
C ALA A 73 -18.76 -5.75 1.93
N MET A 74 -18.08 -5.31 2.99
CA MET A 74 -16.62 -5.20 2.98
C MET A 74 -15.92 -6.56 2.91
N LEU A 75 -16.44 -7.57 3.61
CA LEU A 75 -15.90 -8.93 3.53
C LEU A 75 -16.08 -9.55 2.14
N TYR A 76 -17.20 -9.26 1.48
CA TYR A 76 -17.45 -9.75 0.12
C TYR A 76 -16.41 -9.23 -0.88
N THR A 77 -16.02 -7.95 -0.78
CA THR A 77 -15.00 -7.35 -1.66
C THR A 77 -13.56 -7.57 -1.18
N LEU A 78 -13.36 -8.28 -0.07
CA LEU A 78 -12.04 -8.50 0.53
C LEU A 78 -11.05 -9.23 -0.40
N PRO A 79 -11.44 -10.31 -1.11
CA PRO A 79 -10.51 -11.01 -2.00
C PRO A 79 -9.98 -10.11 -3.12
N GLU A 80 -10.85 -9.31 -3.75
CA GLU A 80 -10.48 -8.35 -4.78
C GLU A 80 -9.49 -7.29 -4.25
N ARG A 81 -9.76 -6.73 -3.06
CA ARG A 81 -8.87 -5.75 -2.42
C ARG A 81 -7.49 -6.32 -2.13
N ILE A 82 -7.42 -7.59 -1.71
CA ILE A 82 -6.15 -8.29 -1.48
C ILE A 82 -5.38 -8.44 -2.80
N GLU A 83 -6.06 -8.81 -3.89
CA GLU A 83 -5.41 -9.00 -5.19
C GLU A 83 -4.90 -7.67 -5.76
N VAL A 84 -5.73 -6.61 -5.73
CA VAL A 84 -5.30 -5.25 -6.10
C VAL A 84 -4.05 -4.85 -5.32
N ARG A 85 -4.05 -5.06 -4.01
CA ARG A 85 -2.92 -4.71 -3.14
C ARG A 85 -1.68 -5.54 -3.47
N ARG A 86 -1.84 -6.82 -3.79
CA ARG A 86 -0.74 -7.70 -4.21
C ARG A 86 -0.09 -7.18 -5.50
N ILE A 87 -0.88 -6.98 -6.54
CA ILE A 87 -0.42 -6.43 -7.83
C ILE A 87 0.34 -5.12 -7.62
N VAL A 88 -0.24 -4.22 -6.82
CA VAL A 88 0.35 -2.92 -6.52
C VAL A 88 1.71 -3.03 -5.84
N MET A 89 1.82 -3.90 -4.84
CA MET A 89 3.07 -4.06 -4.09
C MET A 89 4.16 -4.71 -4.95
N GLU A 90 3.81 -5.75 -5.71
CA GLU A 90 4.76 -6.42 -6.61
C GLU A 90 5.27 -5.46 -7.69
N GLY A 91 4.37 -4.70 -8.33
CA GLY A 91 4.76 -3.66 -9.28
C GLY A 91 5.65 -2.59 -8.65
N SER A 92 5.36 -2.17 -7.41
CA SER A 92 6.17 -1.17 -6.70
C SER A 92 7.55 -1.71 -6.32
N GLU A 93 7.64 -2.99 -5.98
CA GLU A 93 8.90 -3.68 -5.70
C GLU A 93 9.76 -3.77 -6.97
N LEU A 94 9.17 -4.18 -8.09
CA LEU A 94 9.83 -4.23 -9.40
C LEU A 94 10.36 -2.84 -9.81
N GLN A 95 9.56 -1.78 -9.65
CA GLN A 95 10.04 -0.40 -9.86
C GLN A 95 11.21 -0.04 -8.94
N GLY A 96 11.16 -0.47 -7.68
CA GLY A 96 12.24 -0.26 -6.71
C GLY A 96 13.54 -0.96 -7.10
N GLN A 97 13.44 -2.07 -7.83
CA GLN A 97 14.57 -2.83 -8.39
C GLN A 97 15.03 -2.29 -9.76
N GLY A 98 14.39 -1.26 -10.32
CA GLY A 98 14.68 -0.75 -11.66
C GLY A 98 14.09 -1.57 -12.81
N ARG A 99 13.25 -2.57 -12.50
CA ARG A 99 12.58 -3.45 -13.48
C ARG A 99 11.24 -2.83 -13.91
N TYR A 100 11.32 -1.71 -14.61
CA TYR A 100 10.16 -0.88 -14.92
C TYR A 100 9.17 -1.52 -15.88
N GLU A 101 9.65 -2.25 -16.89
CA GLU A 101 8.82 -2.93 -17.88
C GLU A 101 7.95 -4.02 -17.23
N GLU A 102 8.57 -4.84 -16.38
CA GLU A 102 7.87 -5.88 -15.61
C GLU A 102 6.88 -5.27 -14.61
N ALA A 103 7.22 -4.12 -14.01
CA ALA A 103 6.27 -3.40 -13.17
C ALA A 103 5.05 -2.91 -13.94
N ILE A 104 5.25 -2.38 -15.16
CA ILE A 104 4.17 -1.92 -16.04
C ILE A 104 3.28 -3.09 -16.42
N GLU A 105 3.87 -4.22 -16.82
CA GLU A 105 3.12 -5.44 -17.12
C GLU A 105 2.31 -5.89 -15.91
N ARG A 106 2.92 -5.92 -14.72
CA ARG A 106 2.22 -6.29 -13.50
C ARG A 106 1.06 -5.34 -13.20
N TYR A 107 1.21 -4.04 -13.42
CA TYR A 107 0.10 -3.10 -13.24
C TYR A 107 -1.04 -3.30 -14.24
N ARG A 108 -0.81 -3.85 -15.43
CA ARG A 108 -1.89 -4.16 -16.39
C ARG A 108 -2.89 -5.17 -15.85
N ASP A 109 -2.48 -6.04 -14.93
CA ASP A 109 -3.38 -7.01 -14.28
C ASP A 109 -4.51 -6.33 -13.46
N LEU A 110 -4.37 -5.03 -13.14
CA LEU A 110 -5.44 -4.24 -12.51
C LEU A 110 -6.66 -4.05 -13.43
N GLU A 111 -6.50 -4.15 -14.74
CA GLU A 111 -7.60 -4.05 -15.70
C GLU A 111 -8.64 -5.16 -15.49
N ALA A 112 -8.19 -6.38 -15.23
CA ALA A 112 -9.06 -7.54 -14.97
C ALA A 112 -9.94 -7.36 -13.71
N LEU A 113 -9.54 -6.44 -12.82
CA LEU A 113 -10.26 -6.08 -11.60
C LEU A 113 -11.10 -4.80 -11.76
N GLY A 114 -11.24 -4.28 -12.99
CA GLY A 114 -11.96 -3.04 -13.28
C GLY A 114 -11.28 -1.78 -12.74
N ARG A 115 -9.98 -1.83 -12.45
CA ARG A 115 -9.19 -0.73 -11.87
C ARG A 115 -8.36 0.02 -12.92
N THR A 116 -8.94 0.26 -14.10
CA THR A 116 -8.26 0.88 -15.25
C THR A 116 -7.68 2.26 -14.95
N GLU A 117 -8.36 3.08 -14.14
CA GLU A 117 -7.83 4.40 -13.74
C GLU A 117 -6.55 4.26 -12.90
N ASP A 118 -6.59 3.39 -11.89
CA ASP A 118 -5.43 3.10 -11.03
C ASP A 118 -4.29 2.48 -11.82
N MET A 119 -4.60 1.58 -12.76
CA MET A 119 -3.64 1.01 -13.70
C MET A 119 -2.92 2.10 -14.48
N ASN A 120 -3.66 2.96 -15.19
CA ASN A 120 -3.09 4.01 -16.04
C ASN A 120 -2.22 4.96 -15.23
N LYS A 121 -2.68 5.35 -14.04
CA LYS A 121 -1.91 6.21 -13.13
C LYS A 121 -0.58 5.58 -12.73
N ARG A 122 -0.57 4.27 -12.45
CA ARG A 122 0.64 3.54 -12.01
C ARG A 122 1.60 3.29 -13.16
N ILE A 123 1.08 2.95 -14.33
CA ILE A 123 1.87 2.81 -15.56
C ILE A 123 2.54 4.15 -15.90
N ALA A 124 1.79 5.25 -15.93
CA ALA A 124 2.36 6.58 -16.20
C ALA A 124 3.47 6.95 -15.20
N GLN A 125 3.27 6.63 -13.91
CA GLN A 125 4.31 6.84 -12.90
C GLN A 125 5.54 5.95 -13.15
N ALA A 126 5.35 4.69 -13.56
CA ALA A 126 6.43 3.77 -13.85
C ALA A 126 7.23 4.17 -15.09
N GLU A 127 6.56 4.60 -16.15
CA GLU A 127 7.19 5.14 -17.36
C GLU A 127 8.00 6.40 -17.06
N LYS A 128 7.44 7.31 -16.27
CA LYS A 128 8.14 8.52 -15.82
C LYS A 128 9.43 8.18 -15.05
N GLU A 129 9.34 7.21 -14.14
CA GLU A 129 10.49 6.74 -13.36
C GLU A 129 11.54 6.05 -14.25
N ALA A 130 11.10 5.26 -15.24
CA ALA A 130 11.98 4.60 -16.20
C ALA A 130 12.76 5.60 -17.06
N GLN A 131 12.06 6.61 -17.60
CA GLN A 131 12.68 7.68 -18.37
C GLN A 131 13.71 8.45 -17.53
N ALA A 132 13.38 8.78 -16.29
CA ALA A 132 14.28 9.48 -15.39
C ALA A 132 15.53 8.63 -15.07
N ALA A 133 15.38 7.32 -14.88
CA ALA A 133 16.50 6.41 -14.67
C ALA A 133 17.40 6.26 -15.91
N GLN A 134 16.80 6.22 -17.11
CA GLN A 134 17.56 6.20 -18.37
C GLN A 134 18.39 7.48 -18.56
N LEU A 135 17.78 8.65 -18.35
CA LEU A 135 18.48 9.94 -18.42
C LEU A 135 19.62 10.01 -17.40
N LEU A 136 19.39 9.51 -16.19
CA LEU A 136 20.42 9.46 -15.15
C LEU A 136 21.62 8.59 -15.58
N SER A 137 21.34 7.41 -16.13
CA SER A 137 22.40 6.52 -16.64
C SER A 137 23.17 7.15 -17.81
N GLN A 138 22.47 7.84 -18.72
CA GLN A 138 23.09 8.57 -19.82
C GLN A 138 24.00 9.70 -19.31
N ALA A 139 23.54 10.47 -18.32
CA ALA A 139 24.36 11.53 -17.71
C ALA A 139 25.62 10.95 -17.04
N GLU A 140 25.50 9.83 -16.33
CA GLU A 140 26.64 9.14 -15.73
C GLU A 140 27.64 8.69 -16.81
N GLN A 141 27.17 8.13 -17.93
CA GLN A 141 28.04 7.73 -19.05
C GLN A 141 28.79 8.92 -19.67
N LEU A 142 28.09 10.04 -19.91
CA LEU A 142 28.69 11.26 -20.46
C LEU A 142 29.75 11.83 -19.51
N TYR A 143 29.48 11.82 -18.20
CA TYR A 143 30.44 12.27 -17.19
C TYR A 143 31.69 11.39 -17.18
N GLN A 144 31.54 10.06 -17.24
CA GLN A 144 32.68 9.12 -17.34
C GLN A 144 33.48 9.30 -18.64
N ALA A 145 32.84 9.74 -19.72
CA ALA A 145 33.50 10.10 -20.97
C ALA A 145 34.18 11.49 -20.94
N GLY A 146 34.15 12.19 -19.81
CA GLY A 146 34.74 13.53 -19.64
C GLY A 146 33.87 14.68 -20.18
N GLN A 147 32.63 14.40 -20.58
CA GLN A 147 31.69 15.39 -21.14
C GLN A 147 30.80 15.99 -20.03
N THR A 148 31.41 16.65 -19.05
CA THR A 148 30.74 17.14 -17.84
C THR A 148 29.58 18.11 -18.11
N GLU A 149 29.75 19.06 -19.05
CA GLU A 149 28.68 20.02 -19.38
C GLU A 149 27.43 19.33 -19.94
N GLN A 150 27.61 18.36 -20.83
CA GLN A 150 26.52 17.59 -21.42
C GLN A 150 25.84 16.71 -20.36
N ALA A 151 26.63 16.10 -19.46
CA ALA A 151 26.10 15.34 -18.34
C ALA A 151 25.20 16.21 -17.44
N LEU A 152 25.63 17.41 -17.08
CA LEU A 152 24.84 18.36 -16.28
C LEU A 152 23.56 18.80 -16.98
N GLU A 153 23.60 19.02 -18.30
CA GLU A 153 22.42 19.35 -19.08
C GLU A 153 21.38 18.23 -19.04
N ILE A 154 21.80 16.97 -19.18
CA ILE A 154 20.90 15.82 -19.07
C ILE A 154 20.31 15.72 -17.66
N LEU A 155 21.11 15.92 -16.60
CA LEU A 155 20.60 15.93 -15.22
C LEU A 155 19.57 17.04 -14.98
N ASN A 156 19.62 18.16 -15.71
CA ASN A 156 18.63 19.25 -15.64
C ASN A 156 17.28 18.89 -16.23
N ARG A 157 17.22 17.90 -17.12
CA ARG A 157 15.98 17.43 -17.73
C ARG A 157 15.26 16.37 -16.87
N ILE A 158 15.92 15.83 -15.85
CA ILE A 158 15.34 14.81 -14.97
C ILE A 158 14.36 15.46 -13.99
N ASP A 159 13.12 14.97 -13.98
CA ASP A 159 12.09 15.44 -13.06
C ASP A 159 12.45 15.15 -11.59
N HIS A 160 12.46 16.20 -10.77
CA HIS A 160 12.78 16.15 -9.33
C HIS A 160 11.84 15.26 -8.50
N GLY A 161 10.62 14.99 -8.97
CA GLY A 161 9.63 14.13 -8.32
C GLY A 161 9.92 12.63 -8.46
N THR A 162 10.97 12.24 -9.19
CA THR A 162 11.40 10.84 -9.36
C THR A 162 12.54 10.49 -8.40
N ARG A 163 12.76 9.19 -8.14
CA ARG A 163 13.91 8.74 -7.33
C ARG A 163 15.22 9.09 -8.02
N ALA A 164 15.26 8.95 -9.35
CA ALA A 164 16.38 9.38 -10.18
C ALA A 164 16.61 10.89 -10.08
N GLY A 165 15.56 11.72 -9.99
CA GLY A 165 15.66 13.16 -9.76
C GLY A 165 16.34 13.52 -8.43
N GLY A 166 16.04 12.76 -7.37
CA GLY A 166 16.73 12.90 -6.09
C GLY A 166 18.24 12.60 -6.18
N LYS A 167 18.63 11.58 -6.96
CA LYS A 167 20.04 11.26 -7.22
C LYS A 167 20.70 12.30 -8.15
N ALA A 168 20.01 12.72 -9.19
CA ALA A 168 20.46 13.76 -10.13
C ALA A 168 20.79 15.07 -9.40
N ALA A 169 19.93 15.50 -8.46
CA ALA A 169 20.17 16.71 -7.67
C ALA A 169 21.44 16.64 -6.79
N ARG A 170 21.84 15.43 -6.36
CA ARG A 170 23.09 15.22 -5.61
C ARG A 170 24.29 15.27 -6.56
N LEU A 171 24.22 14.54 -7.67
CA LEU A 171 25.29 14.49 -8.67
C LEU A 171 25.62 15.86 -9.26
N LYS A 172 24.61 16.71 -9.50
CA LYS A 172 24.83 18.09 -9.95
C LYS A 172 25.79 18.85 -9.03
N LYS A 173 25.60 18.75 -7.71
CA LYS A 173 26.46 19.42 -6.72
C LYS A 173 27.87 18.86 -6.69
N GLU A 174 28.01 17.55 -6.92
CA GLU A 174 29.31 16.86 -6.92
C GLU A 174 30.13 17.18 -8.18
N TRP A 175 29.47 17.31 -9.33
CA TRP A 175 30.11 17.53 -10.64
C TRP A 175 30.34 19.01 -10.97
N GLY A 176 30.15 19.91 -9.99
CA GLY A 176 30.45 21.33 -10.11
C GLY A 176 29.33 22.18 -10.73
N GLY A 177 28.07 21.72 -10.66
CA GLY A 177 26.88 22.51 -11.00
C GLY A 177 26.34 23.35 -9.86
#